data_AF-X0HWX4-F1
#
_entry.id   AF-X0HWX4-F1
#
_cell.length_a   1.000
_cell.length_b   1.000
_cell.length_c   1.000
_cell.angle_alpha   90.00
_cell.angle_beta   90.00
_cell.angle_gamma   90.00
#
_symmetry.space_group_name_H-M   'P 1'
#
loop_
_entity.id
_entity.type
_entity.pdbx_description
1 polymer ?
#
loop_
_entity_poly.entity_id
_entity_poly.type
_entity_poly.pdbx_seq_one_letter_code
_entity_poly.pdbx_strand_id
1 'polypeptide(L)' 'MQLGKPWCSTCCVHFNAFEEHREHSKSEEHPSIPRYVMEKALENWD' A
#
# COMPACT_ATOMS: atom_id res chain seq x y z
N MET A 1 15.93 -1.68 7.06
CA MET A 1 15.97 -2.00 5.61
C MET A 1 15.40 -0.79 4.89
N GLN A 2 16.02 -0.25 3.84
CA GLN A 2 15.45 0.93 3.15
C GLN A 2 14.26 0.43 2.32
N LEU A 3 13.06 0.56 2.89
CA LEU A 3 11.83 0.19 2.23
C LEU A 3 11.70 1.07 0.98
N GLY A 4 11.76 0.44 -0.19
CA GLY A 4 11.71 1.12 -1.47
C GLY A 4 10.44 1.97 -1.61
N LYS A 5 10.42 2.85 -2.62
CA LYS A 5 9.25 3.70 -2.89
C LYS A 5 7.96 2.86 -2.86
N PRO A 6 6.91 3.31 -2.16
CA PRO A 6 5.67 2.54 -2.06
C PRO A 6 5.11 2.27 -3.46
N TRP A 7 4.70 1.02 -3.71
CA TRP A 7 4.26 0.54 -5.01
C TRP A 7 3.00 -0.30 -4.84
N CYS A 8 2.02 -0.09 -5.71
CA CYS A 8 0.86 -0.96 -5.80
C CYS A 8 1.08 -2.00 -6.92
N SER A 9 1.13 -3.29 -6.56
CA SER A 9 1.27 -4.39 -7.52
C SER A 9 0.04 -4.62 -8.37
N THR A 10 -1.15 -4.30 -7.85
CA THR A 10 -2.42 -4.45 -8.56
C THR A 10 -2.54 -3.44 -9.70
N CYS A 11 -2.11 -2.19 -9.47
CA CYS A 11 -2.19 -1.10 -10.45
C CYS A 11 -0.86 -0.81 -11.16
N CYS A 12 0.23 -1.50 -10.81
CA CYS A 12 1.57 -1.30 -11.36
C CYS A 12 2.06 0.16 -11.30
N VAL A 13 1.71 0.86 -10.22
CA VAL A 13 2.04 2.29 -10.01
C VAL A 13 2.95 2.47 -8.80
N HIS A 14 3.91 3.39 -8.94
CA HIS A 14 4.76 3.86 -7.86
C HIS A 14 4.18 5.12 -7.22
N PHE A 15 4.36 5.25 -5.92
CA PHE A 15 3.99 6.42 -5.14
C PHE A 15 5.23 7.06 -4.53
N ASN A 16 5.17 8.37 -4.32
CA ASN A 16 6.25 9.09 -3.65
C ASN A 16 6.10 9.04 -2.14
N ALA A 17 4.86 8.98 -1.64
CA ALA A 17 4.55 8.82 -0.23
C ALA A 17 3.66 7.61 0.07
N PHE A 18 3.81 7.05 1.27
CA PHE A 18 2.99 5.92 1.73
C PHE A 18 1.52 6.31 1.92
N GLU A 19 1.25 7.55 2.32
CA GLU A 19 -0.11 8.07 2.46
C GLU A 19 -0.86 8.05 1.12
N GLU A 20 -0.20 8.43 0.02
CA GLU A 20 -0.77 8.35 -1.33
C GLU A 20 -1.09 6.91 -1.72
N HIS A 21 -0.18 5.96 -1.43
CA HIS A 21 -0.41 4.54 -1.65
C HIS A 21 -1.58 4.00 -0.81
N ARG A 22 -1.70 4.46 0.45
CA ARG A 22 -2.78 4.08 1.37
C ARG A 22 -4.13 4.59 0.86
N GLU A 23 -4.23 5.85 0.45
CA GLU A 23 -5.46 6.39 -0.11
C GLU A 23 -5.82 5.69 -1.43
N HIS A 24 -4.83 5.44 -2.29
CA HIS A 24 -5.03 4.69 -3.52
C HIS A 24 -5.59 3.27 -3.27
N SER A 25 -5.08 2.58 -2.24
CA SER A 25 -5.53 1.24 -1.88
C SER A 25 -6.95 1.18 -1.29
N LYS A 26 -7.51 2.32 -0.87
CA LYS A 26 -8.89 2.43 -0.38
C LYS A 26 -9.91 2.64 -1.49
N SER A 27 -9.47 3.02 -2.70
CA SER A 27 -10.36 3.20 -3.84
C SER A 27 -11.03 1.87 -4.22
N GLU A 28 -12.33 1.92 -4.54
CA GLU A 28 -13.17 0.75 -4.88
C GLU A 28 -12.68 -0.04 -6.10
N GLU A 29 -11.71 0.48 -6.86
CA GLU A 29 -11.07 -0.21 -7.99
C GLU A 29 -10.03 -1.26 -7.55
N HIS A 30 -9.61 -1.26 -6.29
CA HIS A 30 -8.80 -2.35 -5.75
C HIS A 30 -9.72 -3.46 -5.23
N PRO A 31 -9.60 -4.72 -5.70
CA PRO A 31 -10.25 -5.83 -5.03
C PRO A 31 -9.75 -5.81 -3.60
N SER A 32 -10.68 -5.57 -2.66
CA SER A 32 -10.44 -5.18 -1.27
C SER A 32 -9.16 -5.81 -0.74
N ILE A 33 -8.04 -5.08 -0.75
CA ILE A 33 -6.82 -5.57 -0.13
C ILE A 33 -7.24 -5.82 1.32
N PRO A 34 -7.23 -7.09 1.78
CA PRO A 34 -7.87 -7.40 3.04
C PRO A 34 -7.26 -6.53 4.12
N ARG A 35 -8.10 -5.91 4.95
CA ARG A 35 -7.66 -4.91 5.94
C ARG A 35 -6.49 -5.41 6.80
N TYR A 36 -6.49 -6.71 7.09
CA TYR A 36 -5.41 -7.41 7.80
C TYR A 36 -4.04 -7.34 7.10
N VAL A 37 -3.98 -7.31 5.77
CA VAL A 37 -2.72 -7.19 4.99
C VAL A 37 -2.14 -5.80 5.16
N MET A 38 -2.97 -4.76 5.11
CA MET A 38 -2.56 -3.38 5.36
C MET A 38 -2.13 -3.17 6.81
N GLU A 39 -2.89 -3.70 7.77
CA GLU A 39 -2.56 -3.63 9.19
C GLU A 39 -1.25 -4.37 9.51
N LYS A 40 -1.02 -5.56 8.94
CA LYS A 40 0.26 -6.28 9.05
C LYS A 40 1.42 -5.57 8.37
N ALA A 41 1.21 -4.99 7.20
CA ALA A 41 2.25 -4.24 6.49
C ALA A 41 2.68 -3.01 7.31
N LEU A 42 1.74 -2.33 7.97
CA LEU A 42 2.01 -1.20 8.85
C LEU A 42 2.75 -1.62 10.14
N GLU A 43 2.37 -2.76 10.73
CA GLU A 43 3.01 -3.31 11.93
C GLU A 43 4.45 -3.78 11.70
N ASN A 44 4.76 -4.28 10.49
CA ASN A 44 6.10 -4.76 10.13
C ASN A 44 6.96 -3.67 9.47
N TRP A 45 6.51 -2.42 9.45
CA TRP A 45 7.23 -1.27 8.89
C TRP A 45 8.11 -0.56 9.95
N ASP A 46 8.91 -1.32 10.70
CA ASP A 46 10.00 -0.84 11.57
C ASP A 46 11.37 -1.37 11.08
#